data_AF-A0A970HDC1-F1
#
_entry.id   AF-A0A970HDC1-F1
#
_cell.length_a   1.000
_cell.length_b   1.000
_cell.length_c   1.000
_cell.angle_alpha   90.00
_cell.angle_beta   90.00
_cell.angle_gamma   90.00
#
_symmetry.space_group_name_H-M   'P 1'
#
loop_
_entity.id
_entity.type
_entity.pdbx_description
1 polymer ?
#
loop_
_entity_poly.entity_id
_entity_poly.type
_entity_poly.pdbx_seq_one_letter_code
_entity_poly.pdbx_strand_id
1 'polypeptide(L)'
;MYIEKNNGFKSEHKVYLCKECLNCSYSKDCIKNKNKSGLKRIYVAERFERLRMESEENITSREGIIERQNRSIQAEGAFSYIKSGMEYLRFRHRSMDKIVAEMKLLSLAINIRKLSNKMKENKLGFIRYKEAI
;
A
#
# COMPACT_ATOMS: atom_id res chain seq x y z
N MET A 1 7.12 -2.29 -25.05
CA MET A 1 8.00 -1.16 -24.70
C MET A 1 8.23 -1.18 -23.20
N TYR A 2 9.47 -1.02 -22.74
CA TYR A 2 9.75 -0.88 -21.30
C TYR A 2 9.63 0.58 -20.88
N ILE A 3 8.93 0.82 -19.77
CA ILE A 3 8.88 2.10 -19.08
C ILE A 3 9.58 1.92 -17.74
N GLU A 4 10.68 2.66 -17.57
CA GLU A 4 11.45 2.73 -16.33
C GLU A 4 11.02 3.94 -15.52
N LYS A 5 10.70 3.72 -14.24
CA LYS A 5 10.40 4.78 -13.28
C LYS A 5 11.69 5.27 -12.62
N ASN A 6 11.66 6.46 -12.03
CA ASN A 6 12.79 7.08 -11.34
C ASN A 6 13.37 6.24 -10.18
N ASN A 7 12.64 5.24 -9.69
CA ASN A 7 13.08 4.31 -8.65
C ASN A 7 13.74 3.03 -9.22
N GLY A 8 14.07 3.00 -10.52
CA GLY A 8 14.67 1.85 -11.21
C GLY A 8 13.69 0.72 -11.54
N PHE A 9 12.41 0.87 -11.21
CA PHE A 9 11.42 -0.14 -11.54
C PHE A 9 11.10 -0.13 -13.04
N LYS A 10 11.29 -1.28 -13.69
CA LYS A 10 10.99 -1.48 -15.11
C LYS A 10 9.65 -2.21 -15.27
N SER A 11 8.79 -1.64 -16.10
CA SER A 11 7.48 -2.21 -16.43
C SER A 11 7.33 -2.40 -17.93
N GLU A 12 6.74 -3.50 -18.34
CA GLU A 12 6.46 -3.79 -19.75
C GLU A 12 5.06 -3.28 -20.11
N HIS A 13 4.97 -2.56 -21.22
CA HIS A 13 3.73 -1.99 -21.75
C HIS A 13 3.57 -2.32 -23.24
N LYS A 14 2.35 -2.71 -23.62
CA LYS A 14 1.89 -2.64 -25.01
C LYS A 14 1.44 -1.21 -25.29
N VAL A 15 1.89 -0.64 -26.42
CA VAL A 15 1.60 0.73 -26.80
C VAL A 15 0.79 0.72 -28.08
N TYR A 16 -0.45 1.18 -28.00
CA TYR A 16 -1.35 1.33 -29.13
C TYR A 16 -1.32 2.77 -29.61
N LEU A 17 -1.24 2.96 -30.93
CA LEU A 17 -1.11 4.26 -31.59
C LEU A 17 -2.29 4.47 -32.53
N CYS A 18 -2.98 5.59 -32.40
CA CYS A 18 -3.96 6.00 -33.39
C CYS A 18 -3.28 6.89 -34.44
N LYS A 19 -3.16 6.39 -35.68
CA LYS A 19 -2.49 7.09 -36.79
C LYS A 19 -3.33 8.24 -37.36
N GLU A 20 -4.65 8.16 -37.24
CA GLU A 20 -5.61 9.16 -37.73
C GLU A 20 -5.61 10.46 -36.91
N CYS A 21 -4.87 10.50 -35.79
CA CYS A 21 -4.79 11.68 -34.95
C CYS A 21 -4.04 12.88 -35.58
N LEU A 22 -3.28 12.70 -36.66
CA LEU A 22 -2.47 13.77 -37.27
C LEU A 22 -3.30 14.98 -37.70
N ASN A 23 -4.50 14.75 -38.24
CA ASN A 23 -5.40 15.80 -38.73
C ASN A 23 -6.74 15.81 -37.98
N CYS A 24 -6.79 15.20 -36.79
CA CYS A 24 -8.01 15.13 -36.01
C CYS A 24 -8.30 16.49 -35.35
N SER A 25 -9.46 17.08 -35.67
CA SER A 25 -9.94 18.36 -35.10
C SER A 25 -10.06 18.32 -33.57
N TYR A 26 -10.38 17.14 -33.02
CA TYR A 26 -10.53 16.90 -31.57
C TYR A 26 -9.24 16.44 -30.87
N SER A 27 -8.11 16.38 -31.58
CA SER A 27 -6.83 15.89 -31.02
C SER A 27 -6.39 16.66 -29.79
N LYS A 28 -6.64 17.98 -29.74
CA LYS A 28 -6.30 18.85 -28.61
C LYS A 28 -7.02 18.47 -27.32
N ASP A 29 -8.29 18.09 -27.41
CA ASP A 29 -9.10 17.71 -26.25
C ASP A 29 -8.88 16.24 -25.85
N CYS A 30 -8.64 15.37 -26.85
CA CYS A 30 -8.44 13.94 -26.62
C CYS A 30 -7.03 13.62 -26.08
N ILE A 31 -5.98 14.34 -26.50
CA ILE A 31 -4.58 14.12 -26.09
C ILE A 31 -4.22 15.08 -24.95
N LYS A 32 -4.56 14.67 -23.72
CA LYS A 32 -4.30 15.48 -22.50
C LYS A 32 -2.83 15.87 -22.30
N ASN A 33 -1.91 14.93 -22.58
CA ASN A 33 -0.47 15.18 -22.50
C ASN A 33 0.11 15.20 -23.91
N LYS A 34 0.45 16.39 -24.40
CA LYS A 34 1.09 16.55 -25.72
C LYS A 34 2.38 15.74 -25.75
N ASN A 35 2.51 14.89 -26.76
CA ASN A 35 3.72 14.12 -27.02
C ASN A 35 4.33 14.59 -28.34
N LYS A 36 5.63 14.32 -28.53
CA LYS A 36 6.38 14.77 -29.73
C LYS A 36 5.77 14.27 -31.05
N SER A 37 5.05 13.15 -31.05
CA SER A 37 4.43 12.61 -32.26
C SER A 37 3.08 13.24 -32.63
N GLY A 38 2.43 13.96 -31.72
CA GLY A 38 1.05 14.44 -31.94
C GLY A 38 -0.03 13.34 -32.01
N LEU A 39 0.35 12.06 -31.93
CA LEU A 39 -0.56 10.92 -32.01
C LEU A 39 -1.09 10.52 -30.63
N LYS A 40 -2.35 10.07 -30.56
CA LYS A 40 -2.88 9.44 -29.35
C LYS A 40 -2.18 8.10 -29.11
N ARG A 41 -1.68 7.93 -27.88
CA ARG A 41 -1.08 6.68 -27.40
C ARG A 41 -1.88 6.14 -26.23
N ILE A 42 -2.09 4.83 -26.21
CA ILE A 42 -2.66 4.09 -25.08
C ILE A 42 -1.61 3.08 -24.63
N TYR A 43 -1.30 3.11 -23.34
CA TYR A 43 -0.35 2.19 -22.72
C TYR A 43 -1.14 1.17 -21.93
N VAL A 44 -0.91 -0.11 -22.21
CA VAL A 44 -1.56 -1.22 -21.51
C VAL A 44 -0.49 -2.07 -20.84
N ALA A 45 -0.55 -2.12 -19.51
CA ALA A 45 0.35 -2.90 -18.68
C ALA A 45 -0.32 -4.23 -18.29
N GLU A 46 -0.30 -5.21 -19.19
CA GLU A 46 -1.05 -6.47 -19.01
C GLU A 46 -0.65 -7.24 -17.75
N ARG A 47 0.64 -7.24 -17.41
CA ARG A 47 1.11 -7.85 -16.16
C ARG A 47 0.54 -7.15 -14.93
N PHE A 48 0.47 -5.83 -14.96
CA PHE A 48 -0.09 -5.06 -13.86
C PHE A 48 -1.59 -5.35 -13.68
N GLU A 49 -2.37 -5.37 -14.77
CA GLU A 49 -3.80 -5.68 -14.71
C GLU A 49 -4.04 -7.10 -14.19
N ARG A 50 -3.25 -8.09 -14.62
CA ARG A 50 -3.33 -9.45 -14.11
C ARG A 50 -3.09 -9.52 -12.59
N LEU A 51 -1.99 -8.92 -12.13
CA LEU A 51 -1.66 -8.89 -10.69
C LEU A 51 -2.69 -8.11 -9.88
N ARG A 52 -3.31 -7.09 -10.48
CA ARG A 52 -4.39 -6.33 -9.85
C ARG A 52 -5.63 -7.20 -9.65
N MET A 53 -6.05 -7.94 -10.67
CA MET A 53 -7.19 -8.87 -10.57
C MET A 53 -6.91 -9.96 -9.52
N GLU A 54 -5.73 -10.58 -9.56
CA GLU A 54 -5.33 -11.58 -8.55
C GLU A 54 -5.32 -10.99 -7.13
N SER A 55 -4.81 -9.77 -6.96
CA SER A 55 -4.86 -9.08 -5.69
C SER A 55 -6.29 -8.82 -5.22
N GLU A 56 -7.21 -8.48 -6.13
CA GLU A 56 -8.61 -8.25 -5.81
C GLU A 56 -9.32 -9.54 -5.38
N GLU A 57 -9.11 -10.63 -6.12
CA GLU A 57 -9.59 -11.97 -5.76
C GLU A 57 -9.08 -12.39 -4.38
N ASN A 58 -7.78 -12.20 -4.12
CA ASN A 58 -7.16 -12.55 -2.84
C ASN A 58 -7.79 -11.79 -1.68
N ILE A 59 -7.98 -10.46 -1.78
CA ILE A 59 -8.50 -9.64 -0.67
C ILE A 59 -10.03 -9.74 -0.49
N THR A 60 -10.76 -10.19 -1.51
CA THR A 60 -12.22 -10.38 -1.47
C THR A 60 -12.62 -11.82 -1.15
N SER A 61 -11.70 -12.77 -1.27
CA SER A 61 -11.89 -14.13 -0.79
C SER A 61 -12.27 -14.16 0.71
N ARG A 62 -12.93 -15.24 1.14
CA ARG A 62 -13.27 -15.44 2.57
C ARG A 62 -12.05 -15.32 3.48
N GLU A 63 -10.92 -15.90 3.07
CA GLU A 63 -9.66 -15.79 3.80
C GLU A 63 -9.14 -14.35 3.80
N GLY A 64 -9.16 -13.67 2.65
CA GLY A 64 -8.73 -12.29 2.51
C GLY A 64 -9.53 -11.33 3.39
N ILE A 65 -10.84 -11.51 3.49
CA ILE A 65 -11.71 -10.72 4.37
C ILE A 65 -11.26 -10.88 5.83
N ILE A 66 -11.03 -12.11 6.29
CA ILE A 66 -10.54 -12.39 7.64
C ILE A 66 -9.18 -11.74 7.88
N GLU A 67 -8.25 -11.80 6.92
CA GLU A 67 -6.94 -11.17 7.04
C GLU A 67 -7.02 -9.64 7.09
N ARG A 68 -7.92 -9.02 6.30
CA ARG A 68 -8.15 -7.57 6.36
C ARG A 68 -8.70 -7.14 7.71
N GLN A 69 -9.67 -7.88 8.26
CA GLN A 69 -10.20 -7.63 9.59
C GLN A 69 -9.10 -7.77 10.65
N ASN A 70 -8.31 -8.84 10.59
CA ASN A 70 -7.18 -9.07 11.50
C ASN A 70 -6.14 -7.95 11.45
N ARG A 71 -5.82 -7.46 10.25
CA ARG A 71 -4.94 -6.30 10.08
C ARG A 71 -5.52 -5.06 10.75
N SER A 72 -6.82 -4.80 10.60
CA SER A 72 -7.48 -3.65 11.26
C SER A 72 -7.40 -3.77 12.78
N ILE A 73 -7.81 -4.91 13.33
CA ILE A 73 -7.79 -5.19 14.77
C ILE A 73 -6.38 -5.02 15.35
N GLN A 74 -5.37 -5.57 14.69
CA GLN A 74 -3.99 -5.48 15.15
C GLN A 74 -3.44 -4.05 15.07
N ALA A 75 -3.73 -3.33 13.98
CA ALA A 75 -3.31 -1.95 13.82
C ALA A 75 -3.99 -1.04 14.86
N GLU A 76 -5.31 -1.11 15.00
CA GLU A 76 -6.08 -0.34 15.98
C GLU A 76 -5.65 -0.67 17.40
N GLY A 77 -5.46 -1.95 17.74
CA GLY A 77 -4.97 -2.38 19.05
C GLY A 77 -3.60 -1.80 19.39
N ALA A 78 -2.68 -1.75 18.43
CA ALA A 78 -1.37 -1.12 18.62
C ALA A 78 -1.48 0.39 18.86
N PHE A 79 -2.29 1.11 18.08
CA PHE A 79 -2.48 2.56 18.25
C PHE A 79 -3.25 2.90 19.53
N SER A 80 -4.24 2.11 19.91
CA SER A 80 -4.97 2.24 21.16
C SER A 80 -4.03 2.06 22.35
N TYR A 81 -3.15 1.05 22.29
CA TYR A 81 -2.14 0.83 23.32
C TYR A 81 -1.15 2.00 23.41
N ILE A 82 -0.69 2.57 22.29
CA ILE A 82 0.14 3.78 22.30
C ILE A 82 -0.57 4.94 23.01
N LYS A 83 -1.80 5.24 22.59
CA LYS A 83 -2.51 6.44 23.04
C LYS A 83 -3.00 6.33 24.47
N SER A 84 -3.74 5.28 24.79
CA SER A 84 -4.39 5.11 26.09
C SER A 84 -3.56 4.26 27.03
N GLY A 85 -2.92 3.19 26.51
CA GLY A 85 -2.13 2.28 27.34
C GLY A 85 -0.77 2.82 27.79
N MET A 86 -0.17 3.73 27.02
CA MET A 86 1.08 4.42 27.37
C MET A 86 0.87 5.92 27.61
N GLU A 87 -0.38 6.41 27.51
CA GLU A 87 -0.73 7.83 27.62
C GLU A 87 0.07 8.74 26.65
N TYR A 88 0.51 8.17 25.52
CA TYR A 88 1.29 8.89 24.53
C TYR A 88 0.37 9.60 23.53
N LEU A 89 -0.11 10.78 23.95
CA LEU A 89 -1.10 11.55 23.20
C LEU A 89 -0.51 12.59 22.24
N ARG A 90 0.74 13.00 22.45
CA ARG A 90 1.41 14.05 21.67
C ARG A 90 2.88 13.73 21.44
N PHE A 91 3.36 14.03 20.25
CA PHE A 91 4.78 13.99 19.93
C PHE A 91 5.56 15.03 20.72
N ARG A 92 6.75 14.66 21.19
CA ARG A 92 7.65 15.57 21.90
C ARG A 92 8.46 16.43 20.94
N HIS A 93 8.69 15.93 19.72
CA HIS A 93 9.42 16.62 18.67
C HIS A 93 8.50 17.22 17.60
N ARG A 94 8.99 18.25 16.91
CA ARG A 94 8.27 18.93 15.80
C ARG A 94 8.79 18.59 14.41
N SER A 95 10.09 18.32 14.28
CA SER A 95 10.69 17.96 12.99
C SER A 95 10.32 16.53 12.61
N MET A 96 9.95 16.30 11.35
CA MET A 96 9.53 14.98 10.85
C MET A 96 10.57 13.89 11.12
N ASP A 97 11.86 14.17 10.93
CA ASP A 97 12.92 13.16 11.14
C ASP A 97 12.96 12.66 12.59
N LYS A 98 12.83 13.58 13.56
CA LYS A 98 12.78 13.24 14.99
C LYS A 98 11.48 12.53 15.36
N ILE A 99 10.35 12.93 14.79
CA ILE A 99 9.06 12.23 14.99
C ILE A 99 9.15 10.79 14.48
N VAL A 100 9.75 10.59 13.31
CA VAL A 100 9.96 9.25 12.73
C VAL A 100 10.89 8.42 13.61
N ALA A 101 11.97 9.00 14.13
CA ALA A 101 12.87 8.33 15.07
C ALA A 101 12.14 7.92 16.36
N GLU A 102 11.33 8.82 16.93
CA GLU A 102 10.52 8.59 18.12
C GLU A 102 9.51 7.44 17.90
N MET A 103 8.80 7.45 16.76
CA MET A 103 7.87 6.37 16.39
C MET A 103 8.56 5.01 16.20
N LYS A 104 9.77 4.99 15.63
CA LYS A 104 10.56 3.75 15.49
C LYS A 104 10.92 3.16 16.85
N LEU A 105 11.42 4.00 17.77
CA LEU A 105 11.78 3.58 19.13
C LEU A 105 10.55 3.09 19.90
N LEU A 106 9.43 3.80 19.79
CA LEU A 106 8.17 3.41 20.41
C LEU A 106 7.66 2.06 19.89
N SER A 107 7.70 1.86 18.57
CA SER A 107 7.30 0.59 17.93
C SER A 107 8.17 -0.58 18.39
N LEU A 108 9.49 -0.35 18.50
CA LEU A 108 10.43 -1.36 19.02
C LEU A 108 10.10 -1.73 20.48
N ALA A 109 9.90 -0.74 21.35
CA ALA A 109 9.59 -0.96 22.75
C ALA A 109 8.28 -1.75 22.93
N ILE A 110 7.24 -1.41 22.15
CA ILE A 110 5.95 -2.12 22.17
C ILE A 110 6.11 -3.56 21.71
N ASN A 111 6.88 -3.81 20.64
CA ASN A 111 7.12 -5.15 20.13
C ASN A 111 7.89 -6.01 21.13
N ILE A 112 8.92 -5.47 21.79
CA ILE A 112 9.66 -6.16 22.85
C ILE A 112 8.73 -6.49 24.03
N ARG A 113 7.93 -5.53 24.49
CA ARG A 113 6.95 -5.75 25.57
C ARG A 113 5.95 -6.85 25.20
N LYS A 114 5.39 -6.80 23.99
CA LYS A 114 4.44 -7.79 23.48
C LYS A 114 5.06 -9.18 23.42
N LEU A 115 6.31 -9.29 22.94
CA LEU A 115 7.04 -10.55 22.88
C LEU A 115 7.32 -11.10 24.29
N SER A 116 7.80 -10.26 25.21
CA SER A 116 8.06 -10.65 26.60
C SER A 116 6.80 -11.20 27.28
N ASN A 117 5.66 -10.53 27.12
CA ASN A 117 4.38 -11.01 27.65
C ASN A 117 3.96 -12.35 27.02
N LYS A 118 4.11 -12.49 25.69
CA LYS A 118 3.84 -13.76 25.00
C LYS A 118 4.72 -14.91 25.52
N MET A 119 6.00 -14.66 25.81
CA MET A 119 6.90 -15.66 26.38
C MET A 119 6.44 -16.09 27.78
N LYS A 120 6.06 -15.14 28.64
CA LYS A 120 5.54 -15.42 29.99
C LYS A 120 4.26 -16.25 29.97
N GLU A 121 3.38 -15.99 29.02
CA GLU A 121 2.12 -16.73 28.86
C GLU A 121 2.26 -18.01 28.02
N ASN A 122 3.45 -18.33 27.51
CA ASN A 122 3.72 -19.41 26.56
C ASN A 122 2.83 -19.34 25.28
N LYS A 123 2.57 -18.13 24.77
CA LYS A 123 1.74 -17.84 23.59
C LYS A 123 2.56 -17.26 22.44
N LEU A 124 3.54 -18.01 21.94
CA LEU A 124 4.44 -17.57 20.87
C LEU A 124 3.83 -17.62 19.46
N GLY A 125 2.69 -18.30 19.30
CA GLY A 125 2.01 -18.43 18.01
C GLY A 125 1.48 -17.12 17.43
N PHE A 126 1.10 -17.20 16.14
CA PHE A 126 0.37 -16.13 15.47
C PHE A 126 -1.06 -16.07 16.00
N ILE A 127 -1.49 -14.88 16.42
CA ILE A 127 -2.85 -14.68 16.92
C ILE A 127 -3.69 -14.25 15.73
N ARG A 128 -4.63 -15.10 15.34
CA ARG A 128 -5.63 -14.82 14.32
C ARG A 128 -6.99 -14.70 15.02
N TYR A 129 -7.51 -13.49 15.09
CA TYR A 129 -8.85 -13.22 15.58
C TYR A 129 -9.84 -13.75 14.55
N LYS A 130 -10.78 -14.57 14.98
CA LYS A 130 -11.89 -15.07 14.16
C LYS A 130 -13.17 -14.48 14.72
N GLU A 131 -14.14 -14.18 13.86
CA GLU A 131 -15.49 -13.81 14.32
C GLU A 131 -16.02 -14.92 15.22
N ALA A 132 -16.69 -14.54 16.32
CA ALA A 132 -17.45 -15.48 17.12
C ALA A 132 -18.59 -15.99 16.23
N ILE A 133 -18.58 -17.30 15.93
CA ILE A 133 -19.68 -17.98 15.25
C ILE A 133 -20.89 -18.00 16.17
#